data_AF-A2DZ21-F1
#
_entry.id   AF-A2DZ21-F1
#
_cell.length_a   1.000
_cell.length_b   1.000
_cell.length_c   1.000
_cell.angle_alpha   90.00
_cell.angle_beta   90.00
_cell.angle_gamma   90.00
#
_symmetry.space_group_name_H-M   'P 1'
#
loop_
_entity.id
_entity.type
_entity.pdbx_description
1 polymer ?
#
loop_
_entity_poly.entity_id
_entity_poly.type
_entity_poly.pdbx_seq_one_letter_code
_entity_poly.pdbx_strand_id
1 'polypeptide(L)'
;MSDSDAYEDRGDQGDEEQRHGDDQETSRVARFFLYKNRERLSVKRAQLKTVMNKSVDSKKNNVVKRASAMLQETLGLKIHEYVPEGKKGTSSKLFLIRDKNYPEEAPIPFTTLEKQKYGILTFIFIALYFKNGKMDLDQCWQLLENAGVEKDSEIIGNWPDQIHIWSKMEYLKEKKIESEACPKIEISYGARFHSEFGEETIRKMGKYLINDGVEEQTADATQQADGQQPNTQRSQEVIE
;
A
#
# COMPACT_ATOMS: atom_id res chain seq x y z
N MET A 1 -59.64 -41.70 -5.63
CA MET A 1 -58.60 -41.44 -6.65
C MET A 1 -58.09 -40.06 -6.35
N SER A 2 -56.91 -40.03 -5.76
CA SER A 2 -56.33 -38.88 -5.06
C SER A 2 -55.15 -38.42 -5.89
N ASP A 3 -55.30 -37.34 -6.64
CA ASP A 3 -54.20 -36.71 -7.36
C ASP A 3 -53.49 -35.76 -6.39
N SER A 4 -52.45 -36.28 -5.75
CA SER A 4 -51.56 -35.53 -4.86
C SER A 4 -50.31 -35.09 -5.63
N ASP A 5 -50.22 -33.77 -5.82
CA ASP A 5 -49.01 -32.93 -5.68
C ASP A 5 -47.70 -33.43 -6.30
N ALA A 6 -47.46 -32.98 -7.53
CA ALA A 6 -46.11 -32.80 -8.07
C ALA A 6 -45.73 -31.31 -7.99
N TYR A 7 -45.19 -30.89 -6.84
CA TYR A 7 -44.45 -29.63 -6.74
C TYR A 7 -43.02 -29.89 -7.25
N GLU A 8 -42.74 -29.49 -8.49
CA GLU A 8 -41.40 -29.51 -9.04
C GLU A 8 -40.56 -28.38 -8.44
N ASP A 9 -39.57 -28.81 -7.66
CA ASP A 9 -38.41 -28.07 -7.16
C ASP A 9 -37.52 -27.58 -8.33
N ARG A 10 -37.76 -26.36 -8.83
CA ARG A 10 -36.96 -25.71 -9.90
C ARG A 10 -36.35 -24.37 -9.47
N GLY A 11 -36.29 -24.08 -8.17
CA GLY A 11 -35.88 -22.77 -7.65
C GLY A 11 -34.38 -22.58 -7.41
N ASP A 12 -33.61 -23.66 -7.19
CA ASP A 12 -32.28 -23.56 -6.58
C ASP A 12 -31.10 -23.62 -7.58
N GLN A 13 -31.30 -24.21 -8.77
CA GLN A 13 -30.21 -24.43 -9.74
C GLN A 13 -29.70 -23.11 -10.38
N GLY A 14 -30.56 -22.10 -10.52
CA GLY A 14 -30.18 -20.82 -11.14
C GLY A 14 -29.28 -19.94 -10.26
N ASP A 15 -29.39 -20.06 -8.94
CA ASP A 15 -28.63 -19.26 -7.98
C ASP A 15 -27.23 -19.86 -7.75
N GLU A 16 -27.08 -21.17 -7.79
CA GLU A 16 -25.79 -21.84 -7.64
C GLU A 16 -24.87 -21.62 -8.86
N GLU A 17 -25.39 -21.70 -10.09
CA GLU A 17 -24.61 -21.43 -11.30
C GLU A 17 -24.13 -19.97 -11.36
N GLN A 18 -24.98 -19.03 -10.92
CA GLN A 18 -24.60 -17.61 -10.84
C GLN A 18 -23.54 -17.37 -9.77
N ARG A 19 -23.64 -18.03 -8.60
CA ARG A 19 -22.61 -17.96 -7.54
C ARG A 19 -21.27 -18.52 -8.01
N HIS A 20 -21.27 -19.68 -8.67
CA HIS A 20 -20.06 -20.29 -9.20
C HIS A 20 -19.39 -19.45 -10.30
N GLY A 21 -20.17 -18.83 -11.19
CA GLY A 21 -19.64 -17.93 -12.22
C GLY A 21 -18.96 -16.69 -11.63
N ASP A 22 -19.58 -16.11 -10.60
CA ASP A 22 -19.08 -14.94 -9.88
C ASP A 22 -17.78 -15.23 -9.10
N ASP A 23 -17.66 -16.42 -8.50
CA ASP A 23 -16.47 -16.83 -7.74
C ASP A 23 -15.27 -17.14 -8.65
N GLN A 24 -15.52 -17.72 -9.82
CA GLN A 24 -14.48 -17.94 -10.83
C GLN A 24 -13.93 -16.62 -11.38
N GLU A 25 -14.82 -15.63 -11.64
CA GLU A 25 -14.40 -14.31 -12.08
C GLU A 25 -13.59 -13.59 -11.00
N THR A 26 -14.07 -13.63 -9.76
CA THR A 26 -13.38 -13.06 -8.59
C THR A 26 -11.97 -13.65 -8.44
N SER A 27 -11.85 -14.97 -8.54
CA SER A 27 -10.57 -15.69 -8.50
C SER A 27 -9.63 -15.29 -9.66
N ARG A 28 -10.18 -15.08 -10.86
CA ARG A 28 -9.40 -14.64 -12.02
C ARG A 28 -8.84 -13.23 -11.84
N VAL A 29 -9.65 -12.31 -11.31
CA VAL A 29 -9.21 -10.95 -10.97
C VAL A 29 -8.13 -10.99 -9.89
N ALA A 30 -8.31 -11.77 -8.83
CA ALA A 30 -7.31 -11.93 -7.77
C ALA A 30 -5.96 -12.43 -8.31
N ARG A 31 -5.96 -13.49 -9.14
CA ARG A 31 -4.74 -14.01 -9.80
C ARG A 31 -4.08 -12.98 -10.71
N PHE A 32 -4.87 -12.19 -11.44
CA PHE A 32 -4.33 -11.12 -12.28
C PHE A 32 -3.59 -10.06 -11.47
N PHE A 33 -4.15 -9.65 -10.32
CA PHE A 33 -3.47 -8.74 -9.40
C PHE A 33 -2.19 -9.35 -8.81
N LEU A 34 -2.21 -10.63 -8.42
CA LEU A 34 -1.02 -11.33 -7.96
C LEU A 34 0.08 -11.38 -9.02
N TYR A 35 -0.28 -11.67 -10.28
CA TYR A 35 0.64 -11.65 -11.40
C TYR A 35 1.27 -10.26 -11.59
N LYS A 36 0.45 -9.19 -11.58
CA LYS A 36 0.94 -7.81 -11.70
C LYS A 36 1.79 -7.36 -10.53
N ASN A 37 1.54 -7.89 -9.33
CA ASN A 37 2.31 -7.58 -8.14
C ASN A 37 3.70 -8.22 -8.13
N ARG A 38 3.98 -9.27 -8.93
CA ARG A 38 5.35 -9.80 -9.07
C ARG A 38 6.33 -8.74 -9.54
N GLU A 39 5.88 -7.85 -10.42
CA GLU A 39 6.65 -6.70 -10.92
C GLU A 39 6.26 -5.39 -10.22
N ARG A 40 5.46 -5.45 -9.14
CA ARG A 40 4.92 -4.30 -8.40
C ARG A 40 4.19 -3.27 -9.27
N LEU A 41 3.65 -3.67 -10.42
CA LEU A 41 2.99 -2.76 -11.34
C LEU A 41 1.58 -2.39 -10.89
N SER A 42 1.19 -1.15 -11.19
CA SER A 42 -0.19 -0.70 -11.06
C SER A 42 -1.06 -1.21 -12.22
N VAL A 43 -2.34 -1.40 -11.93
CA VAL A 43 -3.37 -1.89 -12.84
C VAL A 43 -4.33 -0.76 -13.16
N LYS A 44 -4.51 -0.48 -14.46
CA LYS A 44 -5.52 0.49 -14.92
C LYS A 44 -6.89 -0.19 -14.99
N ARG A 45 -7.97 0.55 -14.71
CA ARG A 45 -9.34 0.02 -14.87
C ARG A 45 -9.64 -0.52 -16.27
N ALA A 46 -9.03 0.04 -17.31
CA ALA A 46 -9.16 -0.47 -18.68
C ALA A 46 -8.61 -1.90 -18.85
N GLN A 47 -7.53 -2.25 -18.13
CA GLN A 47 -6.94 -3.59 -18.17
C GLN A 47 -7.80 -4.61 -17.43
N LEU A 48 -8.61 -4.19 -16.45
CA LEU A 48 -9.55 -5.09 -15.79
C LEU A 48 -10.64 -5.58 -16.76
N LYS A 49 -11.04 -4.75 -17.74
CA LYS A 49 -12.04 -5.12 -18.74
C LYS A 49 -11.64 -6.34 -19.59
N THR A 50 -10.35 -6.64 -19.73
CA THR A 50 -9.89 -7.81 -20.50
C THR A 50 -9.90 -9.10 -19.69
N VAL A 51 -9.95 -8.99 -18.36
CA VAL A 51 -9.93 -10.12 -17.43
C VAL A 51 -11.34 -10.46 -16.96
N MET A 52 -12.19 -9.44 -16.86
CA MET A 52 -13.60 -9.55 -16.47
C MET A 52 -14.48 -9.94 -17.65
N ASN A 53 -15.59 -10.63 -17.36
CA ASN A 53 -16.55 -11.04 -18.39
C ASN A 53 -17.36 -9.81 -18.87
N LYS A 54 -17.55 -9.71 -20.19
CA LYS A 54 -18.22 -8.56 -20.84
C LYS A 54 -19.69 -8.36 -20.42
N SER A 55 -20.32 -9.38 -19.84
CA SER A 55 -21.74 -9.38 -19.48
C SER A 55 -22.06 -8.70 -18.15
N VAL A 56 -21.05 -8.31 -17.35
CA VAL A 56 -21.25 -7.90 -15.95
C VAL A 56 -20.77 -6.47 -15.66
N ASP A 57 -20.99 -5.56 -16.61
CA ASP A 57 -20.53 -4.17 -16.52
C ASP A 57 -21.08 -3.40 -15.32
N SER A 58 -22.27 -3.76 -14.82
CA SER A 58 -22.90 -3.15 -13.64
C SER A 58 -22.37 -3.68 -12.30
N LYS A 59 -21.73 -4.86 -12.24
CA LYS A 59 -21.16 -5.44 -10.99
C LYS A 59 -19.65 -5.30 -10.87
N LYS A 60 -18.99 -4.53 -11.74
CA LYS A 60 -17.52 -4.41 -11.79
C LYS A 60 -16.86 -4.06 -10.46
N ASN A 61 -17.41 -3.08 -9.75
CA ASN A 61 -16.91 -2.68 -8.44
C ASN A 61 -17.11 -3.77 -7.38
N ASN A 62 -18.11 -4.65 -7.55
CA ASN A 62 -18.38 -5.74 -6.63
C ASN A 62 -17.31 -6.84 -6.78
N VAL A 63 -16.94 -7.20 -8.01
CA VAL A 63 -15.91 -8.23 -8.26
C VAL A 63 -14.54 -7.81 -7.71
N VAL A 64 -14.12 -6.56 -7.92
CA VAL A 64 -12.82 -6.08 -7.38
C VAL A 64 -12.83 -6.05 -5.85
N LYS A 65 -13.94 -5.65 -5.22
CA LYS A 65 -14.08 -5.68 -3.75
C LYS A 65 -14.03 -7.10 -3.21
N ARG A 66 -14.76 -8.04 -3.82
CA ARG A 66 -14.71 -9.47 -3.46
C ARG A 66 -13.31 -10.06 -3.63
N ALA A 67 -12.62 -9.72 -4.72
CA ALA A 67 -11.25 -10.17 -4.96
C ALA A 67 -10.28 -9.59 -3.91
N SER A 68 -10.47 -8.34 -3.52
CA SER A 68 -9.68 -7.74 -2.43
C SER A 68 -9.95 -8.42 -1.09
N ALA A 69 -11.20 -8.76 -0.77
CA ALA A 69 -11.55 -9.46 0.47
C ALA A 69 -10.93 -10.87 0.49
N MET A 70 -11.04 -11.61 -0.61
CA MET A 70 -10.42 -12.93 -0.79
C MET A 70 -8.90 -12.87 -0.60
N LEU A 71 -8.22 -11.89 -1.21
CA LEU A 71 -6.76 -11.71 -1.06
C LEU A 71 -6.36 -11.30 0.36
N GLN A 72 -7.20 -10.53 1.05
CA GLN A 72 -6.94 -10.07 2.41
C GLN A 72 -7.08 -11.21 3.42
N GLU A 73 -8.10 -12.04 3.25
CA GLU A 73 -8.34 -13.23 4.08
C GLU A 73 -7.23 -14.28 3.89
N THR A 74 -6.90 -14.59 2.63
CA THR A 74 -5.99 -15.71 2.31
C THR A 74 -4.50 -15.35 2.41
N LEU A 75 -4.11 -14.15 1.99
CA LEU A 75 -2.70 -13.75 1.85
C LEU A 75 -2.33 -12.48 2.64
N GLY A 76 -3.31 -11.83 3.28
CA GLY A 76 -3.12 -10.53 3.94
C GLY A 76 -2.80 -9.40 2.95
N LEU A 77 -3.25 -9.51 1.70
CA LEU A 77 -3.05 -8.51 0.65
C LEU A 77 -4.35 -7.77 0.34
N LYS A 78 -4.28 -6.45 0.18
CA LYS A 78 -5.43 -5.60 -0.11
C LYS A 78 -5.23 -4.88 -1.44
N ILE A 79 -6.29 -4.76 -2.24
CA ILE A 79 -6.27 -3.93 -3.44
C ILE A 79 -6.49 -2.49 -3.02
N HIS A 80 -5.48 -1.65 -3.19
CA HIS A 80 -5.56 -0.21 -2.98
C HIS A 80 -5.86 0.49 -4.30
N GLU A 81 -6.85 1.37 -4.30
CA GLU A 81 -7.19 2.22 -5.44
C GLU A 81 -6.77 3.65 -5.13
N TYR A 82 -6.07 4.29 -6.07
CA TYR A 82 -5.73 5.70 -5.98
C TYR A 82 -6.00 6.42 -7.30
N VAL A 83 -6.30 7.71 -7.20
CA VAL A 83 -6.44 8.60 -8.37
C VAL A 83 -5.16 9.43 -8.44
N PRO A 84 -4.34 9.29 -9.50
CA PRO A 84 -3.16 10.12 -9.66
C PRO A 84 -3.54 11.59 -9.69
N GLU A 85 -2.83 12.41 -8.90
CA GLU A 85 -2.98 13.86 -8.94
C GLU A 85 -2.59 14.38 -10.33
N GLY A 86 -3.51 15.09 -10.98
CA GLY A 86 -3.29 15.61 -12.33
C GLY A 86 -4.58 15.96 -13.06
N LYS A 87 -4.47 16.11 -14.37
CA LYS A 87 -5.52 16.60 -15.28
C LYS A 87 -6.88 15.93 -14.99
N LYS A 88 -7.94 16.74 -15.00
CA LYS A 88 -9.33 16.26 -14.86
C LYS A 88 -9.56 15.09 -15.83
N GLY A 89 -10.04 13.96 -15.32
CA GLY A 89 -10.31 12.74 -16.10
C GLY A 89 -9.24 11.64 -16.04
N THR A 90 -8.21 11.78 -15.19
CA THR A 90 -7.21 10.72 -15.00
C THR A 90 -7.86 9.48 -14.41
N SER A 91 -7.75 8.32 -15.09
CA SER A 91 -8.32 7.06 -14.61
C SER A 91 -7.60 6.61 -13.34
N SER A 92 -8.35 6.11 -12.36
CA SER A 92 -7.75 5.49 -11.19
C SER A 92 -6.87 4.30 -11.53
N LYS A 93 -5.86 4.11 -10.70
CA LYS A 93 -4.93 2.99 -10.75
C LYS A 93 -5.11 2.16 -9.48
N LEU A 94 -4.96 0.85 -9.63
CA LEU A 94 -5.11 -0.11 -8.55
C LEU A 94 -3.81 -0.87 -8.36
N PHE A 95 -3.43 -1.19 -7.13
CA PHE A 95 -2.28 -2.05 -6.85
C PHE A 95 -2.47 -2.85 -5.57
N LEU A 96 -1.71 -3.93 -5.41
CA LEU A 96 -1.71 -4.71 -4.16
C LEU A 96 -0.78 -4.09 -3.14
N ILE A 97 -1.29 -3.94 -1.92
CA ILE A 97 -0.54 -3.63 -0.71
C ILE A 97 -0.67 -4.78 0.28
N ARG A 98 0.30 -4.90 1.18
CA ARG A 98 0.21 -5.83 2.30
C ARG A 98 -0.44 -5.12 3.47
N ASP A 99 -1.51 -5.69 4.00
CA ASP A 99 -2.32 -5.12 5.10
C ASP A 99 -1.82 -5.60 6.47
N LYS A 100 -1.24 -6.80 6.53
CA LYS A 100 -0.68 -7.41 7.75
C LYS A 100 0.84 -7.40 7.71
N ASN A 101 1.48 -6.99 8.79
CA ASN A 101 2.95 -7.04 8.92
C ASN A 101 3.47 -8.47 8.70
N TYR A 102 4.67 -8.59 8.14
CA TYR A 102 5.35 -9.88 8.13
C TYR A 102 5.62 -10.31 9.58
N PRO A 103 5.42 -11.61 9.91
CA PRO A 103 5.95 -12.14 11.15
C PRO A 103 7.46 -11.88 11.20
N GLU A 104 7.98 -11.43 12.34
CA GLU A 104 9.42 -11.10 12.49
C GLU A 104 10.32 -12.29 12.16
N GLU A 105 9.84 -13.51 12.43
CA GLU A 105 10.54 -14.77 12.22
C GLU A 105 10.46 -15.27 10.76
N ALA A 106 9.57 -14.69 9.95
CA ALA A 106 9.40 -15.13 8.57
C ALA A 106 10.52 -14.56 7.69
N PRO A 107 11.30 -15.40 6.98
CA PRO A 107 12.32 -14.89 6.09
C PRO A 107 11.69 -14.04 5.00
N ILE A 108 12.19 -12.81 4.84
CA ILE A 108 11.76 -11.93 3.76
C ILE A 108 12.16 -12.62 2.44
N PRO A 109 11.21 -12.92 1.53
CA PRO A 109 11.47 -13.69 0.32
C PRO A 109 12.11 -12.84 -0.78
N PHE A 110 13.15 -12.09 -0.42
CA PHE A 110 13.94 -11.30 -1.35
C PHE A 110 15.29 -11.98 -1.56
N THR A 111 15.68 -12.05 -2.83
CA THR A 111 17.06 -12.31 -3.21
C THR A 111 17.98 -11.24 -2.64
N THR A 112 19.28 -11.52 -2.51
CA THR A 112 20.27 -10.54 -2.04
C THR A 112 20.23 -9.25 -2.86
N LEU A 113 20.08 -9.38 -4.18
CA LEU A 113 19.98 -8.25 -5.11
C LEU A 113 18.72 -7.40 -4.85
N GLU A 114 17.58 -8.04 -4.64
CA GLU A 114 16.33 -7.33 -4.31
C GLU A 114 16.46 -6.58 -2.98
N LYS A 115 17.07 -7.20 -1.96
CA LYS A 115 17.32 -6.52 -0.68
C LYS A 115 18.15 -5.25 -0.87
N GLN A 116 19.20 -5.31 -1.68
CA GLN A 116 20.03 -4.14 -2.00
C GLN A 116 19.23 -3.06 -2.75
N LYS A 117 18.45 -3.44 -3.77
CA LYS A 117 17.58 -2.50 -4.51
C LYS A 117 16.57 -1.80 -3.60
N TYR A 118 15.92 -2.54 -2.71
CA TYR A 118 14.99 -1.96 -1.73
C TYR A 118 15.72 -1.11 -0.68
N GLY A 119 16.95 -1.48 -0.29
CA GLY A 119 17.80 -0.67 0.58
C GLY A 119 18.11 0.70 -0.04
N ILE A 120 18.51 0.73 -1.32
CA ILE A 120 18.74 1.99 -2.05
C ILE A 120 17.45 2.80 -2.18
N LEU A 121 16.33 2.16 -2.52
CA LEU A 121 15.04 2.85 -2.59
C LEU A 121 14.65 3.48 -1.23
N THR A 122 14.89 2.75 -0.13
CA THR A 122 14.64 3.24 1.23
C THR A 122 15.57 4.42 1.58
N PHE A 123 16.84 4.34 1.18
CA PHE A 123 17.79 5.43 1.34
C PHE A 123 17.33 6.70 0.59
N ILE A 124 16.81 6.55 -0.63
CA ILE A 124 16.20 7.66 -1.38
C ILE A 124 14.98 8.24 -0.65
N PHE A 125 14.14 7.40 -0.04
CA PHE A 125 13.00 7.90 0.75
C PHE A 125 13.45 8.75 1.94
N ILE A 126 14.53 8.35 2.62
CA ILE A 126 15.12 9.12 3.72
C ILE A 126 15.73 10.42 3.21
N ALA A 127 16.44 10.39 2.08
CA ALA A 127 16.97 11.59 1.44
C ALA A 127 15.86 12.59 1.07
N LEU A 128 14.75 12.10 0.51
CA LEU A 128 13.56 12.91 0.22
C LEU A 128 12.99 13.53 1.50
N TYR A 129 12.97 12.81 2.61
CA TYR A 129 12.46 13.34 3.89
C TYR A 129 13.29 14.55 4.35
N PHE A 130 14.63 14.45 4.28
CA PHE A 130 15.51 15.57 4.60
C PHE A 130 15.48 16.73 3.59
N LYS A 131 14.94 16.49 2.39
CA LYS A 131 14.77 17.49 1.33
C LYS A 131 13.31 17.98 1.20
N ASN A 132 12.49 17.85 2.25
CA ASN A 132 11.08 18.28 2.27
C ASN A 132 10.22 17.62 1.17
N GLY A 133 10.49 16.35 0.87
CA GLY A 133 9.68 15.50 0.00
C GLY A 133 9.94 15.63 -1.50
N LYS A 134 10.90 16.46 -1.92
CA LYS A 134 11.25 16.70 -3.33
C LYS A 134 12.74 16.81 -3.54
N MET A 135 13.24 16.24 -4.63
CA MET A 135 14.67 16.28 -4.96
C MET A 135 14.86 16.25 -6.47
N ASP A 136 15.87 16.95 -6.98
CA ASP A 136 16.24 16.85 -8.40
C ASP A 136 16.91 15.49 -8.68
N LEU A 137 16.75 14.96 -9.89
CA LEU A 137 17.39 13.71 -10.31
C LEU A 137 18.92 13.77 -10.16
N ASP A 138 19.54 14.90 -10.48
CA ASP A 138 20.99 15.11 -10.34
C ASP A 138 21.43 15.09 -8.87
N GLN A 139 20.63 15.66 -7.97
CA GLN A 139 20.88 15.63 -6.53
C GLN A 139 20.74 14.20 -5.99
N CYS A 140 19.76 13.45 -6.50
CA CYS A 140 19.62 12.04 -6.19
C CYS A 140 20.87 11.25 -6.60
N TRP A 141 21.39 11.52 -7.80
CA TRP A 141 22.60 10.86 -8.29
C TRP A 141 23.82 11.17 -7.42
N GLN A 142 24.07 12.46 -7.13
CA GLN A 142 25.18 12.88 -6.27
C GLN A 142 25.12 12.23 -4.88
N LEU A 143 23.92 12.08 -4.32
CA LEU A 143 23.73 11.42 -3.02
C LEU A 143 24.06 9.92 -3.08
N LEU A 144 23.72 9.24 -4.17
CA LEU A 144 24.06 7.83 -4.36
C LEU A 144 25.55 7.63 -4.61
N GLU A 145 26.17 8.50 -5.40
CA GLU A 145 27.62 8.50 -5.65
C GLU A 145 28.40 8.70 -4.35
N ASN A 146 27.99 9.67 -3.53
CA ASN A 146 28.59 9.91 -2.20
C ASN A 146 28.39 8.74 -1.23
N ALA A 147 27.33 7.95 -1.40
CA ALA A 147 27.10 6.73 -0.64
C ALA A 147 27.88 5.51 -1.19
N GLY A 148 28.71 5.71 -2.22
CA GLY A 148 29.55 4.68 -2.83
C GLY A 148 28.83 3.80 -3.85
N VAL A 149 27.69 4.23 -4.39
CA VAL A 149 26.99 3.47 -5.42
C VAL A 149 27.53 3.80 -6.81
N GLU A 150 28.07 2.78 -7.48
CA GLU A 150 28.60 2.92 -8.85
C GLU A 150 27.49 3.02 -9.90
N LYS A 151 27.74 3.83 -10.93
CA LYS A 151 26.77 4.17 -11.99
C LYS A 151 26.32 2.98 -12.84
N ASP A 152 27.20 2.00 -12.99
CA ASP A 152 26.96 0.78 -13.78
C ASP A 152 26.94 -0.46 -12.87
N SER A 153 26.62 -0.29 -11.58
CA SER A 153 26.48 -1.41 -10.65
C SER A 153 25.35 -2.35 -11.07
N GLU A 154 25.50 -3.66 -10.83
CA GLU A 154 24.43 -4.64 -11.08
C GLU A 154 23.13 -4.33 -10.31
N ILE A 155 23.22 -3.52 -9.25
CA ILE A 155 22.13 -3.14 -8.37
C ILE A 155 21.27 -2.05 -8.99
N ILE A 156 21.87 -0.97 -9.50
CA ILE A 156 21.15 0.14 -10.14
C ILE A 156 20.97 -0.10 -11.64
N GLY A 157 21.85 -0.86 -12.29
CA GLY A 157 21.94 -0.92 -13.74
C GLY A 157 22.30 0.46 -14.30
N ASN A 158 21.80 0.79 -15.49
CA ASN A 158 22.07 2.08 -16.13
C ASN A 158 21.30 3.21 -15.44
N TRP A 159 22.01 4.18 -14.87
CA TRP A 159 21.37 5.41 -14.40
C TRP A 159 20.87 6.29 -15.57
N PRO A 160 19.64 6.86 -15.56
CA PRO A 160 18.64 6.88 -14.48
C PRO A 160 17.49 5.85 -14.61
N ASP A 161 17.65 4.76 -15.38
CA ASP A 161 16.57 3.82 -15.71
C ASP A 161 15.89 3.23 -14.45
N GLN A 162 16.65 3.02 -13.39
CA GLN A 162 16.12 2.48 -12.13
C GLN A 162 15.09 3.41 -11.47
N ILE A 163 15.25 4.73 -11.60
CA ILE A 163 14.25 5.71 -11.14
C ILE A 163 12.96 5.55 -11.93
N HIS A 164 13.05 5.40 -13.26
CA HIS A 164 11.89 5.16 -14.10
C HIS A 164 11.16 3.85 -13.76
N ILE A 165 11.90 2.81 -13.37
CA ILE A 165 11.32 1.56 -12.88
C ILE A 165 10.55 1.79 -11.58
N TRP A 166 11.14 2.45 -10.58
CA TRP A 166 10.46 2.74 -9.31
C TRP A 166 9.26 3.69 -9.46
N SER A 167 9.31 4.60 -10.43
CA SER A 167 8.16 5.42 -10.82
C SER A 167 7.03 4.60 -11.43
N LYS A 168 7.33 3.62 -12.29
CA LYS A 168 6.33 2.67 -12.83
C LYS A 168 5.71 1.80 -11.74
N MET A 169 6.46 1.49 -10.69
CA MET A 169 5.97 0.78 -9.50
C MET A 169 5.16 1.68 -8.55
N GLU A 170 5.05 2.98 -8.85
CA GLU A 170 4.36 4.00 -8.05
C GLU A 170 5.00 4.29 -6.68
N TYR A 171 6.28 3.92 -6.49
CA TYR A 171 7.04 4.30 -5.29
C TYR A 171 7.56 5.73 -5.36
N LEU A 172 7.94 6.17 -6.56
CA LEU A 172 8.37 7.54 -6.85
C LEU A 172 7.45 8.20 -7.88
N LYS A 173 7.45 9.52 -7.91
CA LYS A 173 6.76 10.34 -8.90
C LYS A 173 7.76 11.28 -9.54
N GLU A 174 7.88 11.18 -10.86
CA GLU A 174 8.70 12.08 -11.68
C GLU A 174 7.85 13.23 -12.21
N LYS A 175 8.36 14.45 -12.03
CA LYS A 175 7.78 15.66 -12.60
C LYS A 175 8.85 16.38 -13.40
N LYS A 176 8.59 16.61 -14.68
CA LYS A 176 9.43 17.49 -15.51
C LYS A 176 9.17 18.93 -15.09
N ILE A 177 10.23 19.61 -14.65
CA ILE A 177 10.24 21.04 -14.42
C ILE A 177 10.78 21.68 -15.68
N GLU A 178 9.91 22.41 -16.38
CA GLU A 178 10.31 23.28 -17.47
C GLU A 178 11.03 24.48 -16.84
N SER A 179 12.36 24.47 -16.93
CA SER A 179 13.22 25.59 -16.59
C SER A 179 13.86 26.10 -17.87
N GLU A 180 14.05 27.41 -17.97
CA GLU A 180 14.56 28.09 -19.17
C GLU A 180 15.96 27.60 -19.61
N ALA A 181 16.74 27.02 -18.68
CA ALA A 181 18.11 26.59 -18.94
C ALA A 181 18.26 25.10 -19.33
N CYS A 182 17.38 24.21 -18.87
CA CYS A 182 17.33 22.78 -19.21
C CYS A 182 16.13 22.12 -18.50
N PRO A 183 15.41 21.18 -19.15
CA PRO A 183 14.35 20.43 -18.48
C PRO A 183 14.95 19.54 -17.39
N LYS A 184 14.59 19.82 -16.13
CA LYS A 184 15.00 19.00 -14.97
C LYS A 184 13.89 18.03 -14.60
N ILE A 185 14.27 16.88 -14.05
CA ILE A 185 13.33 15.91 -13.49
C ILE A 185 13.40 16.04 -11.96
N GLU A 186 12.28 16.42 -11.35
CA GLU A 186 12.06 16.39 -9.91
C GLU A 186 11.44 15.04 -9.54
N ILE A 187 11.99 14.39 -8.53
CA ILE A 187 11.45 13.18 -7.91
C ILE A 187 10.76 13.52 -6.59
N SER A 188 9.66 12.83 -6.32
CA SER A 188 8.87 12.94 -5.08
C SER A 188 8.27 11.58 -4.74
N TYR A 189 7.62 11.47 -3.57
CA TYR A 189 6.96 10.23 -3.16
C TYR A 189 5.80 9.85 -4.09
N GLY A 190 5.71 8.57 -4.41
CA GLY A 190 4.59 7.98 -5.15
C GLY A 190 3.48 7.46 -4.25
N ALA A 191 2.33 7.12 -4.83
CA ALA A 191 1.15 6.66 -4.07
C ALA A 191 1.40 5.35 -3.29
N ARG A 192 2.24 4.45 -3.83
CA ARG A 192 2.58 3.21 -3.15
C ARG A 192 3.43 3.45 -1.91
N PHE A 193 4.32 4.45 -1.93
CA PHE A 193 5.09 4.84 -0.75
C PHE A 193 4.17 5.20 0.43
N HIS A 194 3.17 6.05 0.20
CA HIS A 194 2.24 6.47 1.25
C HIS A 194 1.39 5.30 1.78
N SER A 195 1.13 4.29 0.94
CA SER A 195 0.29 3.15 1.32
C SER A 195 1.06 2.03 2.03
N GLU A 196 2.34 1.82 1.70
CA GLU A 196 3.15 0.72 2.27
C GLU A 196 4.06 1.16 3.42
N PHE A 197 4.61 2.37 3.37
CA PHE A 197 5.54 2.88 4.39
C PHE A 197 4.90 4.00 5.20
N GLY A 198 4.35 5.00 4.52
CA GLY A 198 3.85 6.22 5.14
C GLY A 198 4.98 7.15 5.64
N GLU A 199 4.65 8.42 5.81
CA GLU A 199 5.61 9.44 6.25
C GLU A 199 6.05 9.26 7.70
N GLU A 200 5.18 8.70 8.56
CA GLU A 200 5.48 8.43 9.97
C GLU A 200 6.64 7.44 10.11
N THR A 201 6.66 6.38 9.30
CA THR A 201 7.72 5.37 9.32
C THR A 201 9.06 5.98 8.95
N ILE A 202 9.10 6.78 7.88
CA ILE A 202 10.33 7.47 7.47
C ILE A 202 10.76 8.51 8.50
N ARG A 203 9.82 9.22 9.13
CA ARG A 203 10.12 10.14 10.23
C ARG A 203 10.79 9.43 11.40
N LYS A 204 10.27 8.28 11.81
CA LYS A 204 10.87 7.45 12.88
C LYS A 204 12.26 6.96 12.49
N MET A 205 12.43 6.43 11.27
CA MET A 205 13.73 6.01 10.76
C MET A 205 14.74 7.17 10.69
N GLY A 206 14.31 8.33 10.20
CA GLY A 206 15.15 9.52 10.11
C GLY A 206 15.61 10.03 11.47
N LYS A 207 14.73 10.03 12.48
CA LYS A 207 15.10 10.35 13.87
C LYS A 207 16.11 9.35 14.44
N TYR A 208 15.88 8.06 14.22
CA TYR A 208 16.77 7.00 14.70
C TYR A 208 18.19 7.13 14.14
N LEU A 209 18.31 7.52 12.87
CA LEU A 209 19.60 7.72 12.19
C LEU A 209 20.36 8.98 12.65
N ILE A 210 19.68 10.00 13.19
CA ILE A 210 20.31 11.21 13.72
C ILE A 210 20.69 11.05 15.19
N ASN A 211 19.85 10.36 15.96
CA ASN A 211 19.97 10.29 17.43
C ASN A 211 20.71 9.04 17.93
N ASP A 212 21.48 8.35 17.08
CA ASP A 212 22.24 7.13 17.43
C ASP A 212 21.42 6.07 18.21
N GLY A 213 20.14 5.92 17.88
CA GLY A 213 19.28 4.90 18.47
C GLY A 213 18.87 5.10 19.93
N VAL A 214 18.96 6.32 20.49
CA VAL A 214 18.32 6.62 21.77
C VAL A 214 16.81 6.67 21.54
N GLU A 215 16.11 5.59 21.88
CA GLU A 215 14.66 5.61 22.05
C GLU A 215 14.34 6.65 23.12
N GLU A 216 13.82 7.80 22.72
CA GLU A 216 13.02 8.63 23.62
C GLU A 216 11.83 7.76 24.02
N GLN A 217 11.96 7.08 25.16
CA GLN A 217 10.83 6.65 25.96
C GLN A 217 9.99 7.91 26.15
N THR A 218 8.92 8.02 25.37
CA THR A 218 7.90 9.02 25.61
C THR A 218 7.31 8.66 26.96
N ALA A 219 7.75 9.40 27.96
CA ALA A 219 7.24 9.35 29.32
C ALA A 219 5.78 9.80 29.27
N ASP A 220 4.89 8.85 28.98
CA ASP A 220 3.46 9.00 29.23
C ASP A 220 3.25 8.76 30.73
N ALA A 221 3.62 9.77 31.52
CA ALA A 221 3.32 9.83 32.93
C ALA A 221 3.18 11.29 33.38
N THR A 222 1.91 11.64 33.61
CA THR A 222 1.43 12.59 34.62
C THR A 222 1.09 14.00 34.11
N GLN A 223 -0.19 14.18 33.78
CA GLN A 223 -0.98 15.16 34.54
C GLN A 223 -2.22 14.47 35.12
N GLN A 224 -2.11 14.19 36.41
CA GLN A 224 -3.24 14.06 37.32
C GLN A 224 -4.10 15.33 37.21
N ALA A 225 -5.38 15.14 36.90
CA ALA A 225 -6.42 15.99 37.47
C ALA A 225 -7.10 15.14 38.54
N ASP A 226 -6.50 15.19 39.72
CA ASP A 226 -7.09 14.69 40.96
C ASP A 226 -8.27 15.60 41.32
N GLY A 227 -9.43 15.00 41.55
CA GLY A 227 -10.69 15.71 41.66
C GLY A 227 -11.84 14.80 42.06
N GLN A 228 -11.62 13.88 43.00
CA GLN A 228 -12.74 13.23 43.70
C GLN A 228 -12.36 12.88 45.15
N GLN A 229 -13.12 13.51 46.04
CA GLN A 229 -12.98 13.50 47.50
C GLN A 229 -13.19 12.11 48.12
N PRO A 230 -12.59 11.85 49.29
CA PRO A 230 -12.77 10.60 50.03
C PRO A 230 -14.14 10.56 50.72
N ASN A 231 -14.93 9.54 50.38
CA ASN A 231 -16.19 9.21 51.04
C ASN A 231 -15.92 8.63 52.44
N THR A 232 -16.12 9.44 53.47
CA THR A 232 -16.03 9.02 54.87
C THR A 232 -17.42 8.59 55.34
N GLN A 233 -17.67 7.28 55.41
CA GLN A 233 -18.77 6.71 56.18
C GLN A 233 -18.33 6.54 57.64
N ARG A 234 -18.88 7.34 58.57
CA ARG A 234 -19.18 6.86 59.92
C ARG A 234 -20.20 7.76 60.65
N SER A 235 -21.33 7.12 60.96
CA SER A 235 -22.21 7.29 62.12
C SER A 235 -22.91 8.63 62.35
N GLN A 236 -24.23 8.61 62.11
CA GLN A 236 -25.20 9.33 62.93
C GLN A 236 -25.68 8.39 64.04
N GLU A 237 -25.41 8.75 65.30
CA GLU A 237 -26.22 8.39 66.45
C GLU A 237 -27.31 9.46 66.60
N VAL A 238 -28.59 9.10 66.58
CA VAL A 238 -29.67 9.86 67.21
C VAL A 238 -30.81 8.91 67.64
N ILE A 239 -30.89 8.67 68.95
CA ILE A 239 -32.10 8.63 69.81
C ILE A 239 -33.21 7.62 69.46
N GLU A 240 -33.33 6.56 70.29
CA GLU A 240 -34.33 6.46 71.39
C GLU A 240 -33.83 5.50 72.47
#